data_AF-A0A260Q498-F1
#
_entry.id   AF-A0A260Q498-F1
#
_cell.length_a   1.000
_cell.length_b   1.000
_cell.length_c   1.000
_cell.angle_alpha   90.00
_cell.angle_beta   90.00
_cell.angle_gamma   90.00
#
_symmetry.space_group_name_H-M   'P 1'
#
loop_
_entity.id
_entity.type
_entity.pdbx_description
1 polymer ?
#
loop_
_entity_poly.entity_id
_entity_poly.type
_entity_poly.pdbx_seq_one_letter_code
_entity_poly.pdbx_strand_id
1 'polypeptide(L)'
;MCQWQAVGLHTTPHYLGGPISTETRINDRIRVPEVRLVGPGGEQVGIVRVEDALRLALEADLDLVEVAPDARPPVCKIMDYGKFKYEAAQKARESRKNQTLTVIKEQKLRPKIDAHDYETKKRNVVRFLEAGSKVKVTIMFRGREQSRPELGFRLLQRLGADVAELGFVETSAKQDGRNMTMVLAPHKGAKTRVKAQESAAAPPAQRAPAPAPEQPADAAPAAEAPAAAAPATPAQTN
;
A
#
# COMPACT_ATOMS: atom_id res chain seq x y z
N MET A 1 57.29 30.29 -15.24
CA MET A 1 56.52 30.19 -16.50
C MET A 1 55.82 28.84 -16.51
N CYS A 2 54.54 28.79 -16.17
CA CYS A 2 53.68 27.63 -16.44
C CYS A 2 52.38 28.17 -17.06
N GLN A 3 52.13 27.70 -18.28
CA GLN A 3 51.07 28.14 -19.18
C GLN A 3 49.69 27.79 -18.60
N TRP A 4 48.83 28.80 -18.47
CA TRP A 4 47.39 28.61 -18.32
C TRP A 4 46.78 28.34 -19.69
N GLN A 5 46.31 27.11 -19.91
CA GLN A 5 45.50 26.76 -21.06
C GLN A 5 44.05 27.20 -20.81
N ALA A 6 43.53 27.97 -21.76
CA ALA A 6 42.17 28.45 -21.80
C ALA A 6 41.18 27.29 -21.86
N VAL A 7 40.40 27.11 -20.78
CA VAL A 7 39.26 26.18 -20.76
C VAL A 7 38.09 26.90 -21.44
N GLY A 8 37.71 26.41 -22.63
CA GLY A 8 36.58 26.90 -23.40
C GLY A 8 35.29 26.85 -22.57
N LEU A 9 34.67 28.02 -22.40
CA LEU A 9 33.35 28.20 -21.85
C LEU A 9 32.32 27.57 -22.79
N HIS A 10 32.04 26.28 -22.60
CA HIS A 10 30.83 25.67 -23.13
C HIS A 10 29.66 26.25 -22.33
N THR A 11 28.97 27.22 -22.91
CA THR A 11 27.71 27.74 -22.40
C THR A 11 26.70 26.60 -22.42
N THR A 12 26.48 25.96 -21.27
CA THR A 12 25.32 25.10 -21.08
C THR A 12 24.10 26.02 -21.06
N PRO A 13 23.13 25.91 -21.97
CA PRO A 13 21.90 26.68 -21.87
C PRO A 13 21.22 26.26 -20.56
N HIS A 14 21.30 27.14 -19.56
CA HIS A 14 20.56 26.99 -18.32
C HIS A 14 19.07 27.12 -18.66
N TYR A 15 18.42 25.97 -18.88
CA TYR A 15 16.97 25.88 -18.84
C TYR A 15 16.53 26.23 -17.42
N LEU A 16 16.17 27.51 -17.24
CA LEU A 16 15.49 27.99 -16.05
C LEU A 16 14.23 27.15 -15.88
N GLY A 17 14.28 26.25 -14.90
CA GLY A 17 13.20 25.35 -14.55
C GLY A 17 11.92 26.14 -14.34
N GLY A 18 10.98 25.99 -15.28
CA GLY A 18 9.60 26.34 -15.04
C GLY A 18 9.04 25.55 -13.85
N PRO A 19 7.88 25.94 -13.31
CA PRO A 19 7.30 25.29 -12.14
C PRO A 19 7.31 23.78 -12.37
N ILE A 20 7.84 23.04 -11.38
CA ILE A 20 7.78 21.58 -11.32
C ILE A 20 6.31 21.25 -11.10
N SER A 21 5.52 21.37 -12.16
CA SER A 21 4.15 20.89 -12.15
C SER A 21 4.27 19.40 -11.93
N THR A 22 3.63 18.92 -10.86
CA THR A 22 3.57 17.50 -10.51
C THR A 22 2.89 16.67 -11.62
N GLU A 23 2.30 17.34 -12.61
CA GLU A 23 1.71 16.74 -13.80
C GLU A 23 2.76 16.46 -14.87
N THR A 24 2.73 15.24 -15.41
CA THR A 24 3.55 14.79 -16.53
C THR A 24 3.38 15.71 -17.73
N ARG A 25 4.49 16.21 -18.29
CA ARG A 25 4.49 17.05 -19.49
C ARG A 25 4.30 16.19 -20.75
N ILE A 26 3.57 16.72 -21.72
CA ILE A 26 3.24 16.03 -22.98
C ILE A 26 3.45 16.94 -24.18
N ASN A 27 3.80 16.36 -25.33
CA ASN A 27 3.87 17.01 -26.64
C ASN A 27 4.56 18.40 -26.56
N ASP A 28 3.84 19.47 -26.94
CA ASP A 28 4.34 20.85 -26.99
C ASP A 28 4.72 21.45 -25.63
N ARG A 29 4.39 20.77 -24.52
CA ARG A 29 4.82 21.20 -23.18
C ARG A 29 6.28 20.86 -22.91
N ILE A 30 6.89 19.98 -23.71
CA ILE A 30 8.31 19.63 -23.64
C ILE A 30 9.11 20.72 -24.36
N ARG A 31 9.85 21.53 -23.60
CA ARG A 31 10.59 22.68 -24.16
C ARG A 31 12.07 22.40 -24.43
N VAL A 32 12.56 21.19 -24.19
CA VAL A 32 13.98 20.83 -24.28
C VAL A 32 14.36 20.54 -25.75
N PRO A 33 15.57 20.85 -26.24
CA PRO A 33 15.91 20.64 -27.65
C PRO A 33 16.19 19.16 -28.01
N GLU A 34 16.75 18.40 -27.07
CA GLU A 34 17.15 17.00 -27.25
C GLU A 34 16.50 16.11 -26.19
N VAL A 35 15.99 14.96 -26.62
CA VAL A 35 15.32 13.97 -25.77
C VAL A 35 15.85 12.58 -26.07
N ARG A 36 15.88 11.72 -25.04
CA ARG A 36 16.07 10.29 -25.23
C ARG A 36 14.71 9.65 -25.50
N LEU A 37 14.52 9.16 -26.72
CA LEU A 37 13.24 8.62 -27.19
C LEU A 37 13.16 7.10 -26.99
N VAL A 38 12.02 6.68 -26.44
CA VAL A 38 11.58 5.28 -26.38
C VAL A 38 10.30 5.14 -27.19
N GLY A 39 10.30 4.22 -28.15
CA GLY A 39 9.16 3.92 -29.01
C GLY A 39 8.00 3.22 -28.27
N PRO A 40 6.85 3.04 -28.93
CA PRO A 40 5.62 2.53 -28.31
C PRO A 40 5.75 1.09 -27.80
N GLY A 41 6.55 0.25 -28.47
CA GLY A 41 6.87 -1.11 -28.06
C GLY A 41 7.99 -1.24 -27.01
N GLY A 42 8.57 -0.13 -26.55
CA GLY A 42 9.75 -0.14 -25.68
C GLY A 42 11.09 -0.19 -26.43
N GLU A 43 11.08 -0.02 -27.75
CA GLU A 43 12.28 0.13 -28.56
C GLU A 43 13.02 1.42 -28.19
N GLN A 44 14.34 1.35 -28.04
CA GLN A 44 15.16 2.51 -27.71
C GLN A 44 15.71 3.14 -28.99
N VAL A 45 15.12 4.26 -29.41
CA VAL A 45 15.54 4.99 -30.62
C VAL A 45 16.83 5.80 -30.36
N GLY A 46 17.09 6.15 -29.10
CA GLY A 46 18.30 6.85 -28.69
C GLY A 46 18.05 8.34 -28.45
N ILE A 47 19.07 9.17 -28.68
CA ILE A 47 18.98 10.62 -28.50
C ILE A 47 18.54 11.24 -29.83
N VAL A 48 17.41 11.93 -29.83
CA VAL A 48 16.82 12.59 -31.00
C VAL A 48 16.40 14.00 -30.64
N ARG A 49 16.15 14.83 -31.65
CA ARG A 49 15.53 16.14 -31.45
C ARG A 49 14.06 15.97 -31.09
N VAL A 50 13.53 16.93 -30.32
CA VAL A 50 12.10 16.90 -29.95
C VAL A 50 11.18 16.95 -31.16
N GLU A 51 11.55 17.69 -32.21
CA GLU A 51 10.80 17.77 -33.46
C GLU A 51 10.63 16.39 -34.12
N ASP A 52 11.71 15.60 -34.19
CA ASP A 52 11.67 14.24 -34.73
C ASP A 52 10.83 13.32 -33.84
N ALA A 53 10.95 13.45 -32.51
CA ALA A 53 10.15 12.69 -31.56
C ALA A 53 8.65 13.00 -31.67
N LEU A 54 8.27 14.27 -31.88
CA LEU A 54 6.89 14.69 -32.10
C LEU A 54 6.35 14.15 -33.42
N ARG A 55 7.16 14.18 -34.48
CA ARG A 55 6.77 13.60 -35.78
C ARG A 55 6.52 12.11 -35.69
N LEU A 56 7.41 11.36 -35.01
CA LEU A 56 7.24 9.92 -34.80
C LEU A 56 6.01 9.60 -33.92
N ALA A 57 5.69 10.46 -32.95
CA ALA A 57 4.48 10.30 -32.15
C ALA A 57 3.20 10.51 -33.00
N LEU A 58 3.19 11.54 -33.86
CA LEU A 58 2.11 11.79 -34.81
C LEU A 58 1.94 10.68 -35.85
N GLU A 59 3.04 10.16 -36.41
CA GLU A 59 3.01 9.03 -37.35
C GLU A 59 2.44 7.75 -36.71
N ALA A 60 2.56 7.61 -35.39
CA ALA A 60 2.03 6.48 -34.63
C ALA A 60 0.64 6.75 -34.02
N ASP A 61 0.03 7.92 -34.25
CA ASP A 61 -1.22 8.37 -33.61
C ASP A 61 -1.19 8.29 -32.06
N LEU A 62 -0.01 8.52 -31.45
CA LEU A 62 0.22 8.46 -30.00
C LEU A 62 0.82 9.78 -29.47
N ASP A 63 0.86 9.93 -28.15
CA ASP A 63 1.45 11.11 -27.51
C ASP A 63 2.93 10.92 -27.14
N LEU A 64 3.70 12.01 -27.20
CA LEU A 64 5.03 12.07 -26.63
C LEU A 64 4.93 12.45 -25.14
N VAL A 65 5.20 11.49 -24.25
CA VAL A 65 5.08 11.68 -22.80
C VAL A 65 6.47 11.70 -22.15
N GLU A 66 6.74 12.74 -21.36
CA GLU A 66 7.99 12.87 -20.59
C GLU A 66 7.90 12.04 -19.29
N VAL A 67 8.54 10.86 -19.25
CA VAL A 67 8.46 9.94 -18.10
C VAL A 67 9.48 10.28 -17.02
N ALA A 68 10.68 10.72 -17.42
CA ALA A 68 11.76 11.06 -16.50
C ALA A 68 12.36 12.44 -16.86
N PRO A 69 11.89 13.52 -16.20
CA PRO A 69 12.42 14.88 -16.42
C PRO A 69 13.79 15.10 -15.77
N ASP A 70 14.17 14.29 -14.77
CA ASP A 70 15.40 14.48 -14.00
C ASP A 70 16.66 14.00 -14.74
N ALA A 71 16.50 13.25 -15.84
CA ALA A 71 17.61 12.76 -16.64
C ALA A 71 18.15 13.84 -17.60
N ARG A 72 19.45 13.79 -17.92
CA ARG A 72 20.08 14.64 -18.94
C ARG A 72 20.73 13.74 -20.01
N PRO A 73 20.18 13.64 -21.23
CA PRO A 73 18.92 14.23 -21.73
C PRO A 73 17.65 13.61 -21.10
N PRO A 74 16.53 14.35 -21.02
CA PRO A 74 15.26 13.84 -20.46
C PRO A 74 14.72 12.68 -21.28
N VAL A 75 14.04 11.74 -20.60
CA VAL A 75 13.52 10.52 -21.25
C VAL A 75 12.06 10.69 -21.61
N CYS A 76 11.80 10.68 -22.92
CA CYS A 76 10.47 10.73 -23.50
C CYS A 76 10.08 9.37 -24.07
N LYS A 77 8.84 8.96 -23.84
CA LYS A 77 8.30 7.72 -24.37
C LYS A 77 7.03 8.00 -25.14
N ILE A 78 6.91 7.41 -26.33
CA ILE A 78 5.71 7.47 -27.15
C ILE A 78 4.67 6.53 -26.53
N MET A 79 3.56 7.06 -26.03
CA MET A 79 2.49 6.28 -25.42
C MET A 79 1.17 7.06 -25.39
N ASP A 80 0.05 6.37 -25.21
CA ASP A 80 -1.25 7.01 -24.94
C ASP A 80 -1.26 7.62 -23.52
N TYR A 81 -1.38 8.95 -23.45
CA TYR A 81 -1.41 9.68 -22.19
C TYR A 81 -2.68 9.42 -21.38
N GLY A 82 -3.83 9.24 -22.04
CA GLY A 82 -5.11 8.98 -21.41
C GLY A 82 -5.11 7.66 -20.63
N LYS A 83 -4.60 6.60 -21.27
CA LYS A 83 -4.44 5.28 -20.63
C LYS A 83 -3.44 5.35 -19.47
N PHE A 84 -2.29 5.99 -19.66
CA PHE A 84 -1.28 6.16 -18.61
C PHE A 84 -1.84 6.89 -17.38
N LYS A 85 -2.58 8.00 -17.58
CA LYS A 85 -3.20 8.76 -16.50
C LYS A 85 -4.24 7.92 -15.74
N TYR A 86 -5.02 7.11 -16.45
CA TYR A 86 -5.99 6.21 -15.83
C TYR A 86 -5.30 5.14 -14.98
N GLU A 87 -4.31 4.45 -15.51
CA GLU A 87 -3.55 3.43 -14.78
C GLU A 87 -2.80 4.01 -13.59
N ALA A 88 -2.17 5.17 -13.75
CA ALA A 88 -1.53 5.89 -12.65
C ALA A 88 -2.53 6.29 -11.56
N ALA A 89 -3.72 6.78 -11.95
CA ALA A 89 -4.79 7.12 -11.00
C ALA A 89 -5.35 5.88 -10.29
N GLN A 90 -5.53 4.77 -11.00
CA GLN A 90 -6.01 3.51 -10.42
C GLN A 90 -4.98 2.93 -9.45
N LYS A 91 -3.70 2.86 -9.85
CA LYS A 91 -2.60 2.45 -8.97
C LYS A 91 -2.47 3.36 -7.75
N ALA A 92 -2.63 4.67 -7.91
CA ALA A 92 -2.63 5.62 -6.79
C ALA A 92 -3.82 5.37 -5.84
N ARG A 93 -5.02 5.09 -6.38
CA ARG A 93 -6.20 4.74 -5.59
C ARG A 93 -6.03 3.40 -4.87
N GLU A 94 -5.51 2.38 -5.54
CA GLU A 94 -5.20 1.08 -4.96
C GLU A 94 -4.14 1.19 -3.86
N SER A 95 -3.06 1.95 -4.12
CA SER A 95 -2.03 2.22 -3.11
C SER A 95 -2.61 2.94 -1.89
N ARG A 96 -3.49 3.93 -2.09
CA ARG A 96 -4.17 4.63 -0.98
C ARG A 96 -5.11 3.71 -0.20
N LYS A 97 -5.81 2.80 -0.89
CA LYS A 97 -6.68 1.79 -0.24
C LYS A 97 -5.87 0.75 0.53
N ASN A 98 -4.75 0.30 -0.02
CA ASN A 98 -3.87 -0.68 0.61
C ASN A 98 -3.06 -0.08 1.77
N GLN A 99 -2.80 1.23 1.73
CA GLN A 99 -2.25 1.95 2.86
C GLN A 99 -3.28 1.99 3.99
N THR A 100 -3.16 1.06 4.95
CA THR A 100 -3.98 1.11 6.16
C THR A 100 -3.70 2.41 6.91
N LEU A 101 -4.66 3.34 6.88
CA LEU A 101 -4.60 4.58 7.65
C LEU A 101 -4.67 4.22 9.13
N THR A 102 -3.53 4.25 9.82
CA THR A 102 -3.49 4.07 11.27
C THR A 102 -4.09 5.30 11.93
N VAL A 103 -5.39 5.24 12.22
CA VAL A 103 -6.13 6.31 12.90
C VAL A 103 -5.75 6.29 14.39
N ILE A 104 -5.53 7.49 14.94
CA ILE A 104 -5.38 7.66 16.39
C ILE A 104 -6.77 7.81 16.99
N LYS A 105 -7.19 6.87 17.83
CA LYS A 105 -8.43 6.93 18.59
C LYS A 105 -8.16 7.51 19.97
N GLU A 106 -9.03 8.40 20.41
CA GLU A 106 -8.89 9.04 21.72
C GLU A 106 -9.86 8.42 22.72
N GLN A 107 -9.34 7.98 23.86
CA GLN A 107 -10.13 7.40 24.93
C GLN A 107 -10.02 8.25 26.19
N LYS A 108 -11.13 8.87 26.59
CA LYS A 108 -11.17 9.73 27.77
C LYS A 108 -11.57 8.95 29.01
N LEU A 109 -10.81 9.13 30.09
CA LEU A 109 -11.00 8.51 31.40
C LEU A 109 -11.08 9.56 32.50
N ARG A 110 -11.76 9.21 33.60
CA ARG A 110 -11.79 10.01 34.83
C ARG A 110 -10.90 9.35 35.89
N PRO A 111 -10.26 10.13 36.79
CA PRO A 111 -9.45 9.57 37.87
C PRO A 111 -10.25 8.71 38.86
N LYS A 112 -11.53 9.03 39.08
CA LYS A 112 -12.48 8.29 39.93
C LYS A 112 -13.42 7.47 39.06
N ILE A 113 -12.92 6.38 38.51
CA ILE A 113 -13.69 5.45 37.70
C ILE A 113 -14.21 4.30 38.55
N ASP A 114 -15.44 3.87 38.30
CA ASP A 114 -16.00 2.65 38.88
C ASP A 114 -15.40 1.40 38.21
N ALA A 115 -15.39 0.25 38.90
CA ALA A 115 -14.85 -0.99 38.34
C ALA A 115 -15.55 -1.39 37.03
N HIS A 116 -16.87 -1.23 36.94
CA HIS A 116 -17.63 -1.60 35.74
C HIS A 116 -17.35 -0.68 34.54
N ASP A 117 -17.22 0.64 34.77
CA ASP A 117 -16.83 1.57 33.70
C ASP A 117 -15.38 1.29 33.25
N TYR A 118 -14.47 0.97 34.16
CA TYR A 118 -13.09 0.59 33.81
C TYR A 118 -13.04 -0.59 32.83
N GLU A 119 -13.80 -1.66 33.11
CA GLU A 119 -13.86 -2.83 32.22
C GLU A 119 -14.39 -2.48 30.82
N THR A 120 -15.42 -1.64 30.75
CA THR A 120 -15.98 -1.18 29.48
C THR A 120 -14.95 -0.38 28.67
N LYS A 121 -14.20 0.51 29.34
CA LYS A 121 -13.15 1.32 28.70
C LYS A 121 -11.96 0.46 28.28
N LYS A 122 -11.54 -0.50 29.10
CA LYS A 122 -10.53 -1.51 28.77
C LYS A 122 -10.93 -2.28 27.51
N ARG A 123 -12.18 -2.76 27.43
CA ARG A 123 -12.69 -3.46 26.24
C ARG A 123 -12.62 -2.61 24.96
N ASN A 124 -12.91 -1.32 25.07
CA ASN A 124 -12.78 -0.40 23.94
C ASN A 124 -11.32 -0.21 23.51
N VAL A 125 -10.40 -0.06 24.47
CA VAL A 125 -8.95 0.03 24.19
C VAL A 125 -8.47 -1.25 23.49
N VAL A 126 -8.84 -2.42 24.00
CA VAL A 126 -8.54 -3.73 23.40
C VAL A 126 -9.05 -3.78 21.96
N ARG A 127 -10.32 -3.46 21.72
CA ARG A 127 -10.92 -3.46 20.38
C ARG A 127 -10.19 -2.54 19.40
N PHE A 128 -9.72 -1.38 19.85
CA PHE A 128 -8.97 -0.45 19.00
C PHE A 128 -7.56 -0.96 18.67
N LEU A 129 -6.90 -1.63 19.62
CA LEU A 129 -5.59 -2.22 19.39
C LEU A 129 -5.68 -3.46 18.49
N GLU A 130 -6.72 -4.29 18.64
CA GLU A 130 -7.01 -5.39 17.72
C GLU A 130 -7.24 -4.87 16.30
N ALA A 131 -8.02 -3.79 16.14
CA ALA A 131 -8.22 -3.12 14.86
C ALA A 131 -6.94 -2.44 14.30
N GLY A 132 -5.81 -2.50 15.01
CA GLY A 132 -4.54 -1.93 14.55
C GLY A 132 -4.47 -0.40 14.61
N SER A 133 -5.38 0.24 15.36
CA SER A 133 -5.38 1.69 15.60
C SER A 133 -4.51 2.04 16.81
N LYS A 134 -3.88 3.21 16.79
CA LYS A 134 -3.21 3.75 17.98
C LYS A 134 -4.26 4.33 18.92
N VAL A 135 -4.06 4.19 20.22
CA VAL A 135 -4.99 4.71 21.23
C VAL A 135 -4.31 5.74 22.10
N LYS A 136 -4.80 6.98 22.07
CA LYS A 136 -4.43 8.02 23.03
C LYS A 136 -5.40 7.99 24.19
N VAL A 137 -4.95 7.52 25.34
CA VAL A 137 -5.73 7.53 26.57
C VAL A 137 -5.48 8.85 27.29
N THR A 138 -6.55 9.60 27.55
CA THR A 138 -6.49 10.92 28.21
C THR A 138 -7.29 10.89 29.51
N ILE A 139 -6.62 11.09 30.63
CA ILE A 139 -7.24 11.35 31.92
C ILE A 139 -7.40 12.86 32.07
N MET A 140 -8.62 13.30 32.35
CA MET A 140 -8.90 14.71 32.64
C MET A 140 -8.97 14.90 34.16
N PHE A 141 -8.09 15.72 34.71
CA PHE A 141 -8.18 16.09 36.12
C PHE A 141 -9.16 17.25 36.30
N ARG A 142 -10.00 17.19 37.33
CA ARG A 142 -10.94 18.28 37.65
C ARG A 142 -10.49 19.02 38.91
N GLY A 143 -10.17 20.31 38.75
CA GLY A 143 -9.93 21.25 39.84
C GLY A 143 -8.89 20.76 40.84
N ARG A 144 -9.34 20.43 42.05
CA ARG A 144 -8.53 19.98 43.21
C ARG A 144 -7.81 18.65 42.99
N GLU A 145 -8.16 17.90 41.95
CA GLU A 145 -7.52 16.60 41.64
C GLU A 145 -6.19 16.76 40.90
N GLN A 146 -5.86 17.96 40.40
CA GLN A 146 -4.55 18.25 39.79
C GLN A 146 -3.40 18.12 40.80
N SER A 147 -3.65 18.26 42.11
CA SER A 147 -2.64 18.09 43.15
C SER A 147 -2.31 16.61 43.44
N ARG A 148 -3.08 15.65 42.90
CA ARG A 148 -2.86 14.21 43.07
C ARG A 148 -2.72 13.49 41.72
N PRO A 149 -1.65 13.75 40.96
CA PRO A 149 -1.39 13.05 39.70
C PRO A 149 -1.17 11.54 39.90
N GLU A 150 -0.75 11.11 41.10
CA GLU A 150 -0.50 9.70 41.45
C GLU A 150 -1.69 8.78 41.15
N LEU A 151 -2.92 9.22 41.41
CA LEU A 151 -4.11 8.38 41.17
C LEU A 151 -4.30 8.09 39.68
N GLY A 152 -4.09 9.09 38.83
CA GLY A 152 -4.14 8.90 37.39
C GLY A 152 -2.97 8.03 36.90
N PHE A 153 -1.77 8.21 37.47
CA PHE A 153 -0.59 7.47 37.06
C PHE A 153 -0.76 5.97 37.34
N ARG A 154 -1.23 5.61 38.54
CA ARG A 154 -1.53 4.23 38.91
C ARG A 154 -2.59 3.61 38.00
N LEU A 155 -3.62 4.37 37.62
CA LEU A 155 -4.66 3.90 36.70
C LEU A 155 -4.10 3.61 35.30
N LEU A 156 -3.27 4.52 34.76
CA LEU A 156 -2.61 4.31 33.46
C LEU A 156 -1.62 3.15 33.50
N GLN A 157 -0.87 3.00 34.59
CA GLN A 157 0.04 1.88 34.77
C GLN A 157 -0.70 0.54 34.82
N ARG A 158 -1.82 0.46 35.55
CA ARG A 158 -2.70 -0.72 35.57
C ARG A 158 -3.25 -1.03 34.17
N LEU A 159 -3.73 -0.02 33.46
CA LEU A 159 -4.26 -0.19 32.11
C LEU A 159 -3.17 -0.60 31.11
N GLY A 160 -1.94 -0.09 31.27
CA GLY A 160 -0.78 -0.52 30.48
C GLY A 160 -0.43 -1.99 30.73
N ALA A 161 -0.41 -2.43 31.99
CA ALA A 161 -0.14 -3.83 32.34
C ALA A 161 -1.23 -4.78 31.81
N ASP A 162 -2.50 -4.38 31.93
CA ASP A 162 -3.65 -5.14 31.44
C ASP A 162 -3.67 -5.32 29.91
N VAL A 163 -2.99 -4.43 29.18
CA VAL A 163 -3.00 -4.35 27.71
C VAL A 163 -1.64 -4.74 27.11
N ALA A 164 -0.66 -5.07 27.95
CA ALA A 164 0.70 -5.43 27.54
C ALA A 164 0.77 -6.65 26.60
N GLU A 165 -0.25 -7.51 26.61
CA GLU A 165 -0.35 -8.66 25.70
C GLU A 165 -0.67 -8.24 24.24
N LEU A 166 -1.45 -7.17 24.05
CA LEU A 166 -1.97 -6.76 22.74
C LEU A 166 -1.24 -5.55 22.15
N GLY A 167 -0.63 -4.72 23.00
CA GLY A 167 0.05 -3.52 22.59
C GLY A 167 1.20 -3.13 23.51
N PHE A 168 2.04 -2.22 23.02
CA PHE A 168 3.13 -1.62 23.75
C PHE A 168 2.87 -0.13 24.01
N VAL A 169 3.47 0.39 25.06
CA VAL A 169 3.40 1.82 25.40
C VAL A 169 4.41 2.58 24.53
N GLU A 170 3.92 3.39 23.59
CA GLU A 170 4.77 4.24 22.73
C GLU A 170 5.16 5.52 23.47
N THR A 171 4.22 6.11 24.20
CA THR A 171 4.47 7.27 25.05
C THR A 171 3.91 6.98 26.44
N SER A 172 4.81 6.97 27.42
CA SER A 172 4.45 6.78 28.83
C SER A 172 3.56 7.91 29.34
N ALA A 173 2.92 7.71 30.49
CA ALA A 173 2.02 8.68 31.11
C ALA A 173 2.71 10.04 31.27
N LYS A 174 2.33 11.01 30.44
CA LYS A 174 2.85 12.37 30.45
C LYS A 174 1.75 13.34 30.87
N GLN A 175 2.05 14.17 31.85
CA GLN A 175 1.16 15.24 32.27
C GLN A 175 1.26 16.41 31.28
N ASP A 176 0.12 16.74 30.68
CA ASP A 176 -0.09 17.85 29.76
C ASP A 176 -1.05 18.85 30.43
N GLY A 177 -0.52 19.53 31.46
CA GLY A 177 -1.25 20.47 32.31
C GLY A 177 -2.40 19.82 33.08
N ARG A 178 -3.64 20.12 32.67
CA ARG A 178 -4.88 19.58 33.27
C ARG A 178 -5.16 18.13 32.83
N ASN A 179 -4.51 17.68 31.77
CA ASN A 179 -4.73 16.36 31.20
C ASN A 179 -3.49 15.51 31.47
N MET A 180 -3.66 14.21 31.59
CA MET A 180 -2.55 13.26 31.52
C MET A 180 -2.82 12.26 30.42
N THR A 181 -1.85 12.10 29.54
CA THR A 181 -2.00 11.33 28.32
C THR A 181 -1.01 10.18 28.27
N MET A 182 -1.45 9.06 27.71
CA MET A 182 -0.62 7.90 27.40
C MET A 182 -0.99 7.42 26.02
N VAL A 183 0.00 7.06 25.20
CA VAL A 183 -0.25 6.54 23.85
C VAL A 183 0.15 5.08 23.78
N LEU A 184 -0.82 4.25 23.42
CA LEU A 184 -0.67 2.81 23.22
C LEU A 184 -0.64 2.53 21.72
N ALA A 185 0.32 1.71 21.30
CA ALA A 185 0.45 1.23 19.95
C ALA A 185 0.23 -0.29 19.91
N PRO A 186 -0.47 -0.82 18.90
CA PRO A 186 -0.70 -2.26 18.78
C PRO A 186 0.59 -2.97 18.37
N HIS A 187 0.78 -4.20 18.83
CA HIS A 187 1.86 -5.05 18.30
C HIS A 187 1.64 -5.33 16.81
N LYS A 188 2.74 -5.38 16.04
CA LYS A 188 2.72 -5.61 14.58
C LYS A 188 1.96 -6.90 14.17
N GLY A 189 1.75 -7.84 15.10
CA GLY A 189 1.01 -9.10 14.91
C GLY A 189 -0.51 -9.05 15.11
N ALA A 190 -1.09 -7.98 15.67
CA ALA A 190 -2.55 -7.88 15.86
C ALA A 190 -3.31 -7.81 14.52
N LYS A 191 -2.64 -7.30 13.46
CA LYS A 191 -3.18 -7.22 12.10
C LYS A 191 -3.50 -8.60 11.50
N THR A 192 -2.76 -9.65 11.87
CA THR A 192 -2.93 -10.99 11.31
C THR A 192 -4.22 -11.66 11.81
N ARG A 193 -4.61 -11.41 13.07
CA ARG A 193 -5.78 -12.06 13.67
C ARG A 193 -7.11 -11.47 13.16
N VAL A 194 -7.18 -10.15 12.99
CA VAL A 194 -8.37 -9.48 12.45
C VAL A 194 -8.54 -9.76 10.95
N LYS A 195 -7.45 -9.77 10.16
CA LYS A 195 -7.49 -10.18 8.75
C LYS A 195 -8.00 -11.62 8.60
N ALA A 196 -7.57 -12.54 9.48
CA ALA A 196 -8.04 -13.93 9.47
C ALA A 196 -9.52 -14.05 9.87
N GLN A 197 -10.00 -13.27 10.84
CA GLN A 197 -11.41 -13.26 11.26
C GLN A 197 -12.33 -12.62 10.22
N GLU A 198 -11.90 -11.57 9.54
CA GLU A 198 -12.67 -10.91 8.48
C GLU A 198 -12.72 -11.75 7.19
N SER A 199 -11.65 -12.52 6.90
CA SER A 199 -11.64 -13.53 5.83
C SER A 199 -12.54 -14.73 6.15
N ALA A 200 -12.76 -15.03 7.43
CA ALA A 200 -13.63 -16.13 7.90
C ALA A 200 -15.10 -15.73 8.09
N ALA A 201 -15.39 -14.43 8.20
CA ALA A 201 -16.74 -13.90 8.40
C ALA A 201 -17.41 -13.39 7.11
N ALA A 202 -16.81 -13.61 5.94
CA ALA A 202 -17.48 -13.38 4.66
C ALA A 202 -18.67 -14.35 4.51
N PRO A 203 -19.93 -13.89 4.35
CA PRO A 203 -21.08 -14.76 4.16
C PRO A 203 -20.96 -15.56 2.85
N PRO A 204 -21.23 -16.88 2.83
CA PRO A 204 -21.32 -17.64 1.59
C PRO A 204 -22.64 -17.31 0.87
N ALA A 205 -22.62 -16.31 0.00
CA ALA A 205 -23.66 -16.03 -0.99
C ALA A 205 -22.94 -15.88 -2.34
N GLN A 206 -23.14 -16.68 -3.39
CA GLN A 206 -24.23 -17.58 -3.78
C GLN A 206 -23.60 -18.80 -4.48
N ARG A 207 -23.85 -20.02 -4.00
CA ARG A 207 -23.73 -21.22 -4.84
C ARG A 207 -25.08 -21.41 -5.52
N ALA A 208 -25.13 -21.16 -6.83
CA ALA A 208 -26.25 -21.58 -7.65
C ALA A 208 -26.45 -23.11 -7.52
N PRO A 209 -27.71 -23.61 -7.45
CA PRO A 209 -27.96 -25.05 -7.38
C PRO A 209 -27.64 -25.68 -8.74
N ALA A 210 -26.77 -26.70 -8.73
CA ALA A 210 -26.52 -27.56 -9.88
C ALA A 210 -27.80 -28.37 -10.21
N PRO A 211 -28.14 -28.61 -11.49
CA PRO A 211 -29.26 -29.44 -11.85
C PRO A 211 -28.96 -30.91 -11.54
N ALA A 212 -29.97 -31.62 -11.03
CA ALA A 212 -29.94 -33.02 -10.67
C ALA A 212 -29.65 -33.93 -11.89
N PRO A 213 -29.00 -35.09 -11.69
CA PRO A 213 -28.83 -36.08 -12.74
C PRO A 213 -30.09 -36.95 -12.87
N GLU A 214 -30.84 -36.78 -13.96
CA GLU A 214 -31.84 -37.76 -14.40
C GLU A 214 -31.15 -38.95 -15.09
N GLN A 215 -31.38 -40.15 -14.56
CA GLN A 215 -31.18 -41.41 -15.27
C GLN A 215 -32.41 -41.69 -16.16
N PRO A 216 -32.24 -42.42 -17.27
CA PRO A 216 -33.02 -43.65 -17.37
C PRO A 216 -32.22 -44.87 -17.86
N ALA A 217 -32.66 -46.02 -17.34
CA ALA A 217 -32.47 -47.38 -17.87
C ALA A 217 -32.88 -47.46 -19.35
N ASP A 218 -32.38 -48.37 -20.20
CA ASP A 218 -32.56 -49.83 -20.08
C ASP A 218 -31.71 -50.60 -21.13
N ALA A 219 -31.67 -51.93 -20.97
CA ALA A 219 -31.28 -52.99 -21.91
C ALA A 219 -29.81 -53.49 -21.92
N ALA A 220 -29.62 -54.63 -21.25
CA ALA A 220 -28.52 -55.59 -21.36
C ALA A 220 -28.67 -56.49 -22.63
N PRO A 221 -27.94 -57.62 -22.85
CA PRO A 221 -26.74 -58.16 -22.18
C PRO A 221 -25.66 -58.77 -23.14
N ALA A 222 -24.59 -59.30 -22.53
CA ALA A 222 -23.75 -60.44 -22.97
C ALA A 222 -22.70 -60.24 -24.08
N ALA A 223 -21.41 -60.40 -23.73
CA ALA A 223 -20.67 -61.67 -23.96
C ALA A 223 -19.14 -61.49 -23.77
N GLU A 224 -18.55 -62.50 -23.12
CA GLU A 224 -17.17 -63.03 -23.26
C GLU A 224 -15.93 -62.18 -22.91
N ALA A 225 -15.33 -62.57 -21.78
CA ALA A 225 -13.89 -62.62 -21.57
C ALA A 225 -13.25 -63.74 -22.45
N PRO A 226 -11.93 -64.04 -22.39
CA PRO A 226 -10.79 -63.38 -21.75
C PRO A 226 -9.57 -63.27 -22.72
N ALA A 227 -8.43 -62.78 -22.22
CA ALA A 227 -7.13 -63.48 -22.28
C ALA A 227 -5.92 -62.56 -22.53
N ALA A 228 -4.87 -62.85 -21.74
CA ALA A 228 -3.44 -62.67 -22.03
C ALA A 228 -2.90 -61.24 -22.11
N ALA A 229 -1.70 -60.92 -21.65
CA ALA A 229 -0.70 -61.58 -20.82
C ALA A 229 0.34 -60.48 -20.53
N ALA A 230 0.91 -60.47 -19.33
CA ALA A 230 2.19 -59.81 -19.10
C ALA A 230 3.27 -60.49 -19.99
N PRO A 231 4.40 -59.82 -20.28
CA PRO A 231 5.49 -59.96 -19.32
C PRO A 231 6.37 -58.72 -19.12
N ALA A 232 7.05 -58.83 -17.99
CA ALA A 232 8.14 -58.07 -17.42
C ALA A 232 9.43 -58.02 -18.27
N THR A 233 10.06 -56.82 -18.31
CA THR A 233 11.52 -56.46 -18.18
C THR A 233 12.61 -57.23 -18.99
N PRO A 234 13.93 -56.88 -18.94
CA PRO A 234 14.68 -55.63 -18.72
C PRO A 234 15.81 -55.39 -19.77
N ALA A 235 16.58 -54.31 -19.57
CA ALA A 235 18.03 -54.16 -19.83
C ALA A 235 18.55 -53.72 -21.23
N GLN A 236 19.31 -52.61 -21.21
CA GLN A 236 20.58 -52.29 -21.91
C GLN A 236 20.86 -50.79 -21.64
N THR A 237 21.84 -50.38 -20.84
CA THR A 237 23.29 -50.27 -21.12
C THR A 237 23.58 -49.61 -22.47
N ASN A 238 23.87 -48.30 -22.44
CA ASN A 238 25.15 -47.69 -22.80
C ASN A 238 25.13 -46.22 -22.34
#